data_AF-A0A2G9PN73-F1
#
_entry.id   AF-A0A2G9PN73-F1
#
_cell.length_a   1.000
_cell.length_b   1.000
_cell.length_c   1.000
_cell.angle_alpha   90.00
_cell.angle_beta   90.00
_cell.angle_gamma   90.00
#
_symmetry.space_group_name_H-M   'P 1'
#
loop_
_entity.id
_entity.type
_entity.pdbx_description
1 polymer ?
#
loop_
_entity_poly.entity_id
_entity_poly.type
_entity_poly.pdbx_seq_one_letter_code
_entity_poly.pdbx_strand_id
1 'polypeptide(L)'
;MYSCSPPGRDSGNYALGCESVQGSPSFLEYAVINNIYSDKKPESSTHKIIPQSQYIFTPGDFLRPNRDTTCFIGAADDIRHYIQEAFKLSTGKNIPSDISITICPIEDMARIFDSFGGRFKPGIQGFAINRRKQGERSEIFIKEGDLAEVMLTIGHELGHVISDTLDNARDEEAKAFAFSMHWMDMIRENNIADLKDSISAEAPAENGLHDRAYAFVRQMVVAGQKAIDVFFGIISGRLSTCIETQLIYSSV
;
A
#
# COMPACT_ATOMS: atom_id res chain seq x y z
N MET A 1 14.07 -10.55 77.45
CA MET A 1 13.32 -9.29 77.62
C MET A 1 12.40 -9.14 76.41
N TYR A 2 11.09 -9.06 76.68
CA TYR A 2 9.93 -8.51 75.92
C TYR A 2 10.00 -8.51 74.37
N SER A 3 9.18 -9.24 73.61
CA SER A 3 7.72 -9.15 73.36
C SER A 3 7.20 -7.77 72.93
N CYS A 4 6.51 -7.72 71.79
CA CYS A 4 5.15 -7.18 71.58
C CYS A 4 4.94 -6.70 70.12
N SER A 5 3.77 -7.02 69.58
CA SER A 5 3.23 -6.56 68.29
C SER A 5 2.36 -5.26 68.45
N PRO A 6 1.58 -4.81 67.43
CA PRO A 6 1.48 -3.43 66.90
C PRO A 6 0.34 -2.59 67.55
N PRO A 7 0.07 -1.32 67.12
CA PRO A 7 -1.06 -1.07 66.19
C PRO A 7 -1.07 0.29 65.40
N GLY A 8 -2.07 0.47 64.51
CA GLY A 8 -2.60 1.76 64.02
C GLY A 8 -2.66 1.84 62.48
N ARG A 9 -3.78 1.66 61.76
CA ARG A 9 -5.03 2.45 61.63
C ARG A 9 -4.83 3.94 61.35
N ASP A 10 -5.17 4.36 60.12
CA ASP A 10 -6.02 5.51 59.75
C ASP A 10 -6.07 5.60 58.20
N SER A 11 -7.00 6.25 57.51
CA SER A 11 -8.45 6.40 57.61
C SER A 11 -8.83 7.36 56.46
N GLY A 12 -9.71 6.94 55.53
CA GLY A 12 -10.49 7.84 54.66
C GLY A 12 -9.71 8.63 53.58
N ASN A 13 -10.34 9.28 52.59
CA ASN A 13 -11.71 9.30 52.08
C ASN A 13 -11.70 10.25 50.83
N TYR A 14 -12.67 10.10 49.91
CA TYR A 14 -13.00 10.98 48.76
C TYR A 14 -12.00 10.97 47.56
N ALA A 15 -12.37 10.97 46.28
CA ALA A 15 -13.52 11.46 45.52
C ALA A 15 -13.71 10.59 44.25
N LEU A 16 -14.93 10.21 43.86
CA LEU A 16 -15.78 10.87 42.83
C LEU A 16 -15.05 11.35 41.57
N GLY A 17 -15.45 10.79 40.43
CA GLY A 17 -15.63 11.59 39.22
C GLY A 17 -14.94 11.10 37.97
N CYS A 18 -15.77 10.89 36.94
CA CYS A 18 -15.44 10.96 35.51
C CYS A 18 -14.67 9.77 34.93
N GLU A 19 -14.92 9.28 33.74
CA GLU A 19 -15.98 9.40 32.73
C GLU A 19 -15.57 8.35 31.69
N SER A 20 -16.56 7.80 31.00
CA SER A 20 -16.48 7.18 29.67
C SER A 20 -15.09 6.96 29.03
N VAL A 21 -14.77 5.68 28.78
CA VAL A 21 -14.16 5.33 27.49
C VAL A 21 -15.00 4.24 26.86
N GLN A 22 -15.78 4.69 25.87
CA GLN A 22 -16.46 3.86 24.89
C GLN A 22 -15.47 2.84 24.36
N GLY A 23 -15.87 1.56 24.38
CA GLY A 23 -15.16 0.54 23.62
C GLY A 23 -15.09 0.98 22.17
N SER A 24 -13.88 1.27 21.70
CA SER A 24 -13.60 1.45 20.29
C SER A 24 -14.02 0.17 19.56
N PRO A 25 -14.82 0.26 18.48
CA PRO A 25 -15.12 -0.90 17.66
C PRO A 25 -13.81 -1.49 17.15
N SER A 26 -13.64 -2.80 17.24
CA SER A 26 -12.46 -3.47 16.71
C SER A 26 -12.35 -3.22 15.21
N PHE A 27 -11.16 -2.81 14.77
CA PHE A 27 -10.80 -2.41 13.41
C PHE A 27 -11.06 -3.48 12.31
N LEU A 28 -11.52 -4.68 12.70
CA LEU A 28 -11.74 -5.84 11.83
C LEU A 28 -13.15 -5.94 11.23
N GLU A 29 -14.10 -5.10 11.65
CA GLU A 29 -15.51 -5.24 11.23
C GLU A 29 -15.86 -4.45 9.94
N TYR A 30 -15.00 -3.53 9.50
CA TYR A 30 -15.27 -2.72 8.30
C TYR A 30 -15.03 -3.45 6.96
N ALA A 31 -14.38 -4.62 6.96
CA ALA A 31 -14.13 -5.39 5.74
C ALA A 31 -15.31 -6.26 5.29
N VAL A 32 -16.43 -6.28 6.03
CA VAL A 32 -17.58 -7.17 5.74
C VAL A 32 -18.86 -6.39 5.34
N ILE A 33 -18.88 -5.06 5.45
CA ILE A 33 -20.07 -4.26 5.14
C ILE A 33 -19.80 -3.42 3.89
N ASN A 34 -20.11 -3.98 2.72
CA ASN A 34 -20.68 -3.26 1.57
C ASN A 34 -21.15 -4.29 0.53
N ASN A 35 -22.26 -4.95 0.85
CA ASN A 35 -23.02 -5.77 -0.10
C ASN A 35 -24.50 -5.39 0.00
N ILE A 36 -24.82 -4.10 -0.09
CA ILE A 36 -26.20 -3.62 -0.28
C ILE A 36 -26.16 -2.41 -1.21
N TYR A 37 -26.00 -2.67 -2.51
CA TYR A 37 -26.67 -1.95 -3.60
C TYR A 37 -26.66 -2.88 -4.81
N SER A 38 -27.68 -3.73 -4.90
CA SER A 38 -28.00 -4.45 -6.12
C SER A 38 -29.14 -3.72 -6.81
N ASP A 39 -28.91 -3.22 -8.02
CA ASP A 39 -29.68 -3.59 -9.20
C ASP A 39 -29.25 -2.76 -10.40
N LYS A 40 -28.23 -3.25 -11.12
CA LYS A 40 -28.18 -3.20 -12.58
C LYS A 40 -27.44 -4.44 -13.08
N LYS A 41 -28.15 -5.28 -13.83
CA LYS A 41 -27.60 -6.38 -14.62
C LYS A 41 -26.47 -5.82 -15.51
N PRO A 42 -25.24 -6.34 -15.48
CA PRO A 42 -24.30 -6.08 -16.54
C PRO A 42 -24.58 -7.03 -17.69
N GLU A 43 -24.80 -6.45 -18.87
CA GLU A 43 -24.72 -7.15 -20.14
C GLU A 43 -23.35 -7.83 -20.27
N SER A 44 -23.36 -9.00 -20.91
CA SER A 44 -22.21 -9.83 -21.24
C SER A 44 -21.20 -9.06 -22.11
N SER A 45 -20.35 -8.25 -21.48
CA SER A 45 -19.11 -7.77 -22.08
C SER A 45 -18.01 -8.73 -21.67
N THR A 46 -17.33 -9.33 -22.63
CA THR A 46 -16.08 -10.05 -22.38
C THR A 46 -15.07 -9.02 -21.89
N HIS A 47 -15.00 -8.81 -20.58
CA HIS A 47 -14.04 -7.91 -19.94
C HIS A 47 -12.63 -8.42 -20.28
N LYS A 48 -11.98 -7.79 -21.27
CA LYS A 48 -10.57 -8.01 -21.51
C LYS A 48 -9.84 -7.56 -20.25
N ILE A 49 -9.16 -8.49 -19.59
CA ILE A 49 -8.27 -8.19 -18.47
C ILE A 49 -7.06 -7.48 -19.07
N ILE A 50 -6.89 -6.20 -18.74
CA ILE A 50 -5.78 -5.38 -19.24
C ILE A 50 -4.75 -5.27 -18.11
N PRO A 51 -3.45 -5.43 -18.40
CA PRO A 51 -2.38 -5.16 -17.44
C PRO A 51 -2.48 -3.75 -16.84
N GLN A 52 -2.34 -3.65 -15.52
CA GLN A 52 -2.24 -2.37 -14.82
C GLN A 52 -0.80 -1.87 -14.99
N SER A 53 -0.56 -1.00 -15.97
CA SER A 53 0.70 -0.25 -16.14
C SER A 53 0.53 0.96 -17.08
N GLN A 54 -0.67 1.56 -17.14
CA GLN A 54 -0.91 2.69 -18.05
C GLN A 54 0.01 3.87 -17.72
N TYR A 55 0.42 3.96 -16.46
CA TYR A 55 1.41 4.88 -15.92
C TYR A 55 2.67 4.12 -15.52
N ILE A 56 3.84 4.72 -15.78
CA ILE A 56 5.13 4.09 -15.50
C ILE A 56 5.55 4.50 -14.10
N PHE A 57 5.52 3.54 -13.16
CA PHE A 57 6.14 3.71 -11.85
C PHE A 57 7.67 3.70 -12.00
N THR A 58 8.32 4.76 -11.52
CA THR A 58 9.78 4.93 -11.57
C THR A 58 10.35 4.80 -10.16
N PRO A 59 10.82 3.60 -9.72
CA PRO A 59 11.32 3.41 -8.36
C PRO A 59 12.51 4.32 -8.03
N GLY A 60 13.32 4.67 -9.02
CA GLY A 60 14.47 5.57 -8.87
C GLY A 60 14.12 6.94 -8.26
N ASP A 61 12.90 7.44 -8.48
CA ASP A 61 12.44 8.72 -7.93
C ASP A 61 12.30 8.67 -6.38
N PHE A 62 12.21 7.47 -5.81
CA PHE A 62 12.05 7.24 -4.37
C PHE A 62 13.35 6.78 -3.69
N LEU A 63 14.44 6.72 -4.44
CA LEU A 63 15.74 6.26 -3.97
C LEU A 63 16.71 7.44 -3.82
N ARG A 64 17.63 7.35 -2.86
CA ARG A 64 18.66 8.40 -2.70
C ARG A 64 19.61 8.38 -3.90
N PRO A 65 19.94 9.52 -4.53
CA PRO A 65 20.78 9.56 -5.75
C PRO A 65 22.19 8.97 -5.59
N ASN A 66 22.78 9.07 -4.40
CA ASN A 66 24.15 8.62 -4.10
C ASN A 66 24.17 7.40 -3.17
N ARG A 67 23.13 6.55 -3.21
CA ARG A 67 23.12 5.31 -2.45
C ARG A 67 24.07 4.28 -3.06
N ASP A 68 24.54 3.35 -2.24
CA ASP A 68 25.20 2.16 -2.73
C ASP A 68 24.22 1.29 -3.53
N THR A 69 24.68 0.71 -4.63
CA THR A 69 23.88 -0.25 -5.40
C THR A 69 23.68 -1.51 -4.54
N THR A 70 22.44 -1.98 -4.50
CA THR A 70 22.07 -3.18 -3.75
C THR A 70 22.27 -4.43 -4.61
N CYS A 71 22.11 -5.62 -4.03
CA CYS A 71 22.32 -6.85 -4.80
C CYS A 71 21.30 -6.98 -5.95
N PHE A 72 21.73 -7.66 -7.01
CA PHE A 72 20.86 -8.00 -8.13
C PHE A 72 19.92 -9.14 -7.75
N ILE A 73 18.64 -9.00 -8.09
CA ILE A 73 17.58 -9.99 -7.84
C ILE A 73 17.01 -10.46 -9.17
N GLY A 74 17.17 -11.76 -9.45
CA GLY A 74 16.62 -12.43 -10.63
C GLY A 74 15.39 -13.29 -10.36
N ALA A 75 15.15 -13.70 -9.10
CA ALA A 75 14.04 -14.56 -8.74
C ALA A 75 13.33 -14.10 -7.47
N ALA A 76 11.99 -14.26 -7.43
CA ALA A 76 11.17 -13.86 -6.29
C ALA A 76 11.50 -14.66 -5.01
N ASP A 77 11.96 -15.90 -5.16
CA ASP A 77 12.35 -16.75 -4.02
C ASP A 77 13.55 -16.22 -3.25
N ASP A 78 14.46 -15.50 -3.92
CA ASP A 78 15.67 -14.92 -3.30
C ASP A 78 15.32 -13.83 -2.25
N ILE A 79 14.15 -13.22 -2.39
CA ILE A 79 13.69 -12.10 -1.54
C ILE A 79 12.34 -12.37 -0.88
N ARG A 80 11.82 -13.60 -0.96
CA ARG A 80 10.48 -13.96 -0.49
C ARG A 80 10.26 -13.58 0.98
N HIS A 81 11.25 -13.80 1.84
CA HIS A 81 11.16 -13.46 3.26
C HIS A 81 11.05 -11.95 3.47
N TYR A 82 11.79 -11.12 2.72
CA TYR A 82 11.69 -9.66 2.80
C TYR A 82 10.31 -9.16 2.36
N ILE A 83 9.77 -9.73 1.27
CA ILE A 83 8.41 -9.39 0.79
C ILE A 83 7.38 -9.76 1.87
N GLN A 84 7.48 -10.95 2.46
CA GLN A 84 6.56 -11.40 3.51
C GLN A 84 6.65 -10.54 4.78
N GLU A 85 7.86 -10.20 5.21
CA GLU A 85 8.10 -9.33 6.35
C GLU A 85 7.50 -7.94 6.14
N ALA A 86 7.84 -7.29 5.02
CA ALA A 86 7.31 -5.97 4.66
C ALA A 86 5.79 -5.98 4.59
N PHE A 87 5.20 -6.98 3.94
CA PHE A 87 3.75 -7.10 3.83
C PHE A 87 3.07 -7.28 5.19
N LYS A 88 3.65 -8.09 6.06
CA LYS A 88 3.12 -8.33 7.40
C LYS A 88 3.19 -7.08 8.26
N LEU A 89 4.27 -6.30 8.17
CA LEU A 89 4.38 -5.02 8.86
C LEU A 89 3.40 -3.99 8.29
N SER A 90 3.23 -3.94 6.96
CA SER A 90 2.30 -3.01 6.31
C SER A 90 0.83 -3.30 6.60
N THR A 91 0.44 -4.57 6.72
CA THR A 91 -0.99 -4.96 6.75
C THR A 91 -1.42 -5.69 8.02
N GLY A 92 -0.48 -6.14 8.86
CA GLY A 92 -0.73 -7.04 9.97
C GLY A 92 -1.09 -8.48 9.55
N LYS A 93 -1.02 -8.81 8.25
CA LYS A 93 -1.46 -10.11 7.69
C LYS A 93 -0.36 -10.73 6.83
N ASN A 94 -0.48 -12.03 6.54
CA ASN A 94 0.38 -12.67 5.54
C ASN A 94 -0.11 -12.34 4.13
N ILE A 95 0.79 -12.41 3.14
CA ILE A 95 0.42 -12.28 1.73
C ILE A 95 -0.64 -13.35 1.40
N PRO A 96 -1.79 -12.94 0.84
CA PRO A 96 -2.83 -13.88 0.42
C PRO A 96 -2.32 -14.94 -0.57
N SER A 97 -2.75 -16.18 -0.42
CA SER A 97 -2.31 -17.30 -1.28
C SER A 97 -2.78 -17.18 -2.74
N ASP A 98 -3.78 -16.34 -2.99
CA ASP A 98 -4.31 -15.98 -4.30
C ASP A 98 -3.49 -14.88 -5.01
N ILE A 99 -2.30 -14.54 -4.52
CA ILE A 99 -1.37 -13.61 -5.19
C ILE A 99 -0.07 -14.34 -5.57
N SER A 100 0.36 -14.23 -6.82
CA SER A 100 1.72 -14.61 -7.27
C SER A 100 2.57 -13.38 -7.51
N ILE A 101 3.85 -13.48 -7.18
CA ILE A 101 4.87 -12.51 -7.56
C ILE A 101 5.95 -13.26 -8.34
N THR A 102 6.25 -12.79 -9.55
CA THR A 102 7.28 -13.34 -10.43
C THR A 102 8.28 -12.24 -10.75
N ILE A 103 9.56 -12.52 -10.55
CA ILE A 103 10.66 -11.67 -11.03
C ILE A 103 11.20 -12.34 -12.29
N CYS A 104 11.37 -11.58 -13.36
CA CYS A 104 11.76 -12.12 -14.65
C CYS A 104 12.57 -11.12 -15.51
N PRO A 105 13.30 -11.62 -16.52
CA PRO A 105 13.93 -10.77 -17.54
C PRO A 105 12.92 -9.88 -18.27
N ILE A 106 13.39 -8.75 -18.80
CA ILE A 106 12.53 -7.76 -19.48
C ILE A 106 11.84 -8.34 -20.72
N GLU A 107 12.48 -9.28 -21.42
CA GLU A 107 11.92 -9.96 -22.60
C GLU A 107 10.73 -10.85 -22.22
N ASP A 108 10.82 -11.53 -21.09
CA ASP A 108 9.74 -12.36 -20.55
C ASP A 108 8.59 -11.48 -20.08
N MET A 109 8.90 -10.41 -19.35
CA MET A 109 7.92 -9.43 -18.91
C MET A 109 7.16 -8.83 -20.10
N ALA A 110 7.86 -8.44 -21.18
CA ALA A 110 7.26 -7.91 -22.40
C ALA A 110 6.32 -8.93 -23.08
N ARG A 111 6.79 -10.17 -23.23
CA ARG A 111 6.00 -11.26 -23.83
C ARG A 111 4.73 -11.55 -23.03
N ILE A 112 4.81 -11.59 -21.70
CA ILE A 112 3.65 -11.81 -20.83
C ILE A 112 2.69 -10.62 -20.94
N PHE A 113 3.19 -9.39 -20.89
CA PHE A 113 2.38 -8.18 -21.01
C PHE A 113 1.58 -8.13 -22.31
N ASP A 114 2.23 -8.43 -23.43
CA ASP A 114 1.60 -8.47 -24.75
C ASP A 114 0.57 -9.61 -24.87
N SER A 115 0.78 -10.74 -24.16
CA SER A 115 -0.18 -11.87 -24.12
C SER A 115 -1.52 -11.51 -23.48
N PHE A 116 -1.54 -10.48 -22.61
CA PHE A 116 -2.76 -9.90 -22.02
C PHE A 116 -3.34 -8.74 -22.85
N GLY A 117 -2.89 -8.56 -24.09
CA GLY A 117 -3.39 -7.53 -25.00
C GLY A 117 -2.90 -6.12 -24.71
N GLY A 118 -1.84 -5.99 -23.89
CA GLY A 118 -1.13 -4.74 -23.69
C GLY A 118 -0.23 -4.36 -24.87
N ARG A 119 0.42 -3.21 -24.77
CA ARG A 119 1.58 -2.83 -25.59
C ARG A 119 2.73 -2.47 -24.66
N PHE A 120 3.70 -3.38 -24.53
CA PHE A 120 4.83 -3.17 -23.64
C PHE A 120 5.65 -1.92 -23.98
N LYS A 121 6.18 -1.25 -22.96
CA LYS A 121 7.11 -0.12 -23.09
C LYS A 121 8.36 -0.41 -22.25
N PRO A 122 9.58 -0.16 -22.75
CA PRO A 122 10.82 -0.46 -22.02
C PRO A 122 10.97 0.18 -20.63
N GLY A 123 10.23 1.26 -20.35
CA GLY A 123 10.26 1.93 -19.05
C GLY A 123 9.46 1.22 -17.95
N ILE A 124 8.61 0.25 -18.29
CA ILE A 124 7.83 -0.51 -17.30
C ILE A 124 8.78 -1.34 -16.44
N GLN A 125 8.72 -1.17 -15.12
CA GLN A 125 9.50 -1.97 -14.15
C GLN A 125 8.70 -3.15 -13.59
N GLY A 126 7.38 -3.09 -13.64
CA GLY A 126 6.48 -4.15 -13.21
C GLY A 126 5.06 -3.88 -13.69
N PHE A 127 4.22 -4.89 -13.59
CA PHE A 127 2.78 -4.78 -13.81
C PHE A 127 2.02 -5.86 -13.05
N ALA A 128 0.75 -5.60 -12.81
CA ALA A 128 -0.15 -6.54 -12.17
C ALA A 128 -1.37 -6.89 -13.04
N ILE A 129 -1.84 -8.12 -12.84
CA ILE A 129 -3.09 -8.66 -13.34
C ILE A 129 -3.97 -8.97 -12.13
N ASN A 130 -4.90 -8.06 -11.81
CA ASN A 130 -5.84 -8.27 -10.72
C ASN A 130 -7.06 -9.05 -11.21
N ARG A 131 -7.27 -10.25 -10.66
CA ARG A 131 -8.40 -11.13 -11.01
C ARG A 131 -9.31 -11.44 -9.82
N ARG A 132 -9.22 -10.63 -8.76
CA ARG A 132 -9.93 -10.88 -7.51
C ARG A 132 -11.46 -10.82 -7.67
N LYS A 133 -11.97 -9.90 -8.50
CA LYS A 133 -13.42 -9.83 -8.83
C LYS A 133 -13.94 -11.09 -9.54
N GLN A 134 -13.05 -11.84 -10.18
CA GLN A 134 -13.35 -13.11 -10.87
C GLN A 134 -13.20 -14.32 -9.94
N GLY A 135 -12.74 -14.13 -8.70
CA GLY A 135 -12.40 -15.23 -7.78
C GLY A 135 -11.18 -16.04 -8.23
N GLU A 136 -10.36 -15.48 -9.12
CA GLU A 136 -9.14 -16.09 -9.63
C GLU A 136 -7.89 -15.51 -8.97
N ARG A 137 -6.75 -16.18 -9.16
CA ARG A 137 -5.46 -15.74 -8.66
C ARG A 137 -5.02 -14.45 -9.37
N SER A 138 -4.59 -13.45 -8.60
CA SER A 138 -3.94 -12.24 -9.12
C SER A 138 -2.43 -12.49 -9.30
N GLU A 139 -1.86 -11.88 -10.33
CA GLU A 139 -0.47 -12.11 -10.74
C GLU A 139 0.29 -10.78 -10.82
N ILE A 140 1.50 -10.74 -10.25
CA ILE A 140 2.42 -9.62 -10.32
C ILE A 140 3.68 -10.07 -11.04
N PHE A 141 4.12 -9.27 -12.00
CA PHE A 141 5.36 -9.49 -12.76
C PHE A 141 6.27 -8.28 -12.58
N ILE A 142 7.51 -8.53 -12.19
CA ILE A 142 8.51 -7.51 -11.89
C ILE A 142 9.75 -7.81 -12.74
N LYS A 143 10.36 -6.76 -13.26
CA LYS A 143 11.64 -6.85 -13.93
C LYS A 143 12.74 -7.16 -12.91
N GLU A 144 13.59 -8.12 -13.23
CA GLU A 144 14.83 -8.34 -12.48
C GLU A 144 15.72 -7.09 -12.44
N GLY A 145 16.46 -6.90 -11.34
CA GLY A 145 17.25 -5.69 -11.16
C GLY A 145 17.78 -5.50 -9.75
N ASP A 146 18.09 -4.24 -9.42
CA ASP A 146 18.53 -3.83 -8.10
C ASP A 146 17.46 -4.14 -7.03
N LEU A 147 17.86 -4.76 -5.91
CA LEU A 147 16.96 -5.18 -4.82
C LEU A 147 16.04 -4.04 -4.35
N ALA A 148 16.54 -2.82 -4.20
CA ALA A 148 15.69 -1.70 -3.77
C ALA A 148 14.63 -1.38 -4.82
N GLU A 149 15.01 -1.28 -6.10
CA GLU A 149 14.05 -1.02 -7.19
C GLU A 149 12.98 -2.10 -7.29
N VAL A 150 13.39 -3.36 -7.18
CA VAL A 150 12.49 -4.53 -7.16
C VAL A 150 11.52 -4.45 -5.99
N MET A 151 12.02 -4.21 -4.77
CA MET A 151 11.18 -4.11 -3.56
C MET A 151 10.19 -2.95 -3.61
N LEU A 152 10.59 -1.81 -4.19
CA LEU A 152 9.69 -0.65 -4.36
C LEU A 152 8.60 -0.92 -5.39
N THR A 153 8.97 -1.55 -6.52
CA THR A 153 8.02 -1.90 -7.59
C THR A 153 7.01 -2.92 -7.09
N ILE A 154 7.44 -3.94 -6.34
CA ILE A 154 6.54 -4.90 -5.68
C ILE A 154 5.52 -4.20 -4.80
N GLY A 155 5.94 -3.21 -4.00
CA GLY A 155 5.04 -2.44 -3.16
C GLY A 155 3.94 -1.74 -3.96
N HIS A 156 4.29 -1.10 -5.07
CA HIS A 156 3.32 -0.46 -5.96
C HIS A 156 2.33 -1.48 -6.56
N GLU A 157 2.83 -2.58 -7.13
CA GLU A 157 1.99 -3.61 -7.73
C GLU A 157 1.07 -4.32 -6.72
N LEU A 158 1.55 -4.52 -5.49
CA LEU A 158 0.72 -5.04 -4.40
C LEU A 158 -0.45 -4.10 -4.13
N GLY A 159 -0.25 -2.79 -4.18
CA GLY A 159 -1.30 -1.80 -4.02
C GLY A 159 -2.45 -1.96 -5.03
N HIS A 160 -2.18 -2.48 -6.24
CA HIS A 160 -3.20 -2.81 -7.22
C HIS A 160 -3.99 -4.07 -6.89
N VAL A 161 -3.35 -5.12 -6.34
CA VAL A 161 -3.93 -6.47 -6.24
C VAL A 161 -4.50 -6.83 -4.87
N ILE A 162 -4.13 -6.12 -3.80
CA ILE A 162 -4.58 -6.45 -2.44
C ILE A 162 -6.05 -6.09 -2.17
N SER A 163 -6.66 -5.29 -3.04
CA SER A 163 -8.10 -4.99 -3.08
C SER A 163 -8.63 -5.19 -4.48
N ASP A 164 -9.95 -5.05 -4.66
CA ASP A 164 -10.55 -5.01 -5.98
C ASP A 164 -10.04 -3.81 -6.81
N THR A 165 -10.01 -3.99 -8.14
CA THR A 165 -9.74 -2.90 -9.09
C THR A 165 -10.87 -1.87 -9.06
N LEU A 166 -10.49 -0.60 -9.00
CA LEU A 166 -11.39 0.54 -9.06
C LEU A 166 -11.72 0.89 -10.52
N ASP A 167 -12.94 1.34 -10.76
CA ASP A 167 -13.40 1.66 -12.12
C ASP A 167 -12.74 2.95 -12.66
N ASN A 168 -12.29 3.82 -11.75
CA ASN A 168 -11.56 5.03 -12.10
C ASN A 168 -10.05 4.77 -12.10
N ALA A 169 -9.41 4.86 -13.26
CA ALA A 169 -7.97 4.61 -13.41
C ALA A 169 -7.10 5.53 -12.53
N ARG A 170 -7.50 6.79 -12.29
CA ARG A 170 -6.74 7.71 -11.44
C ARG A 170 -6.84 7.33 -9.97
N ASP A 171 -8.01 6.90 -9.51
CA ASP A 171 -8.18 6.38 -8.14
C ASP A 171 -7.45 5.05 -7.97
N GLU A 172 -7.44 4.19 -9.00
CA GLU A 172 -6.68 2.93 -9.01
C GLU A 172 -5.16 3.17 -8.84
N GLU A 173 -4.59 4.13 -9.56
CA GLU A 173 -3.19 4.55 -9.38
C GLU A 173 -2.97 5.20 -8.01
N ALA A 174 -3.89 6.05 -7.54
CA ALA A 174 -3.75 6.72 -6.24
C ALA A 174 -3.76 5.71 -5.10
N LYS A 175 -4.59 4.68 -5.23
CA LYS A 175 -4.60 3.53 -4.34
C LYS A 175 -3.22 2.84 -4.34
N ALA A 176 -2.65 2.53 -5.50
CA ALA A 176 -1.34 1.90 -5.60
C ALA A 176 -0.23 2.76 -4.98
N PHE A 177 -0.21 4.07 -5.24
CA PHE A 177 0.74 5.00 -4.62
C PHE A 177 0.56 5.12 -3.11
N ALA A 178 -0.66 5.17 -2.60
CA ALA A 178 -0.92 5.22 -1.17
C ALA A 178 -0.38 3.99 -0.45
N PHE A 179 -0.58 2.80 -1.02
CA PHE A 179 0.01 1.58 -0.47
C PHE A 179 1.54 1.56 -0.62
N SER A 180 2.06 1.95 -1.79
CA SER A 180 3.51 2.03 -2.06
C SER A 180 4.23 2.94 -1.07
N MET A 181 3.68 4.11 -0.74
CA MET A 181 4.25 5.01 0.25
C MET A 181 4.29 4.38 1.65
N HIS A 182 3.20 3.76 2.08
CA HIS A 182 3.16 3.04 3.36
C HIS A 182 4.15 1.86 3.38
N TRP A 183 4.26 1.13 2.28
CA TRP A 183 5.21 0.03 2.09
C TRP A 183 6.67 0.52 2.24
N MET A 184 7.01 1.64 1.59
CA MET A 184 8.32 2.28 1.71
C MET A 184 8.63 2.70 3.15
N ASP A 185 7.65 3.28 3.85
CA ASP A 185 7.80 3.65 5.25
C ASP A 185 8.11 2.42 6.12
N MET A 186 7.40 1.30 5.91
CA MET A 186 7.64 0.07 6.65
C MET A 186 9.02 -0.53 6.39
N ILE A 187 9.48 -0.55 5.14
CA ILE A 187 10.84 -1.01 4.80
C ILE A 187 11.88 -0.14 5.50
N ARG A 188 11.72 1.19 5.43
CA ARG A 188 12.68 2.14 5.98
C ARG A 188 12.74 2.09 7.51
N GLU A 189 11.58 2.11 8.17
CA GLU A 189 11.47 2.13 9.63
C GLU A 189 12.01 0.86 10.28
N ASN A 190 11.85 -0.28 9.61
CA ASN A 190 12.28 -1.59 10.11
C ASN A 190 13.59 -2.09 9.49
N ASN A 191 14.22 -1.29 8.63
CA ASN A 191 15.44 -1.62 7.88
C ASN A 191 15.36 -2.98 7.14
N ILE A 192 14.24 -3.23 6.47
CA ILE A 192 14.03 -4.50 5.77
C ILE A 192 15.03 -4.60 4.62
N ALA A 193 15.72 -5.74 4.55
CA ALA A 193 16.77 -6.02 3.57
C ALA A 193 17.91 -4.98 3.52
N ASP A 194 18.16 -4.30 4.65
CA ASP A 194 19.16 -3.22 4.78
C ASP A 194 18.91 -2.00 3.87
N LEU A 195 17.65 -1.75 3.51
CA LEU A 195 17.26 -0.71 2.55
C LEU A 195 16.97 0.66 3.18
N LYS A 196 17.07 0.82 4.50
CA LYS A 196 16.72 2.09 5.19
C LYS A 196 17.44 3.30 4.59
N ASP A 197 18.72 3.15 4.27
CA ASP A 197 19.52 4.24 3.72
C ASP A 197 19.49 4.34 2.19
N SER A 198 18.89 3.35 1.52
CA SER A 198 18.60 3.40 0.08
C SER A 198 17.37 4.25 -0.24
N ILE A 199 16.35 4.20 0.61
CA ILE A 199 15.06 4.87 0.39
C ILE A 199 15.14 6.33 0.84
N SER A 200 14.62 7.24 0.02
CA SER A 200 14.52 8.65 0.37
C SER A 200 13.47 8.87 1.46
N ALA A 201 13.83 9.64 2.49
CA ALA A 201 12.86 10.12 3.48
C ALA A 201 12.07 11.33 2.95
N GLU A 202 12.69 12.06 2.02
CA GLU A 202 12.10 13.19 1.34
C GLU A 202 11.31 12.66 0.15
N ALA A 203 10.06 13.14 -0.02
CA ALA A 203 9.29 12.82 -1.21
C ALA A 203 10.15 13.17 -2.46
N PRO A 204 10.08 12.37 -3.56
CA PRO A 204 10.84 12.62 -4.79
C PRO A 204 10.98 14.12 -5.07
N ALA A 205 12.21 14.56 -5.33
CA ALA A 205 12.51 15.97 -5.62
C ALA A 205 11.42 16.57 -6.51
N GLU A 206 11.04 17.83 -6.29
CA GLU A 206 10.01 18.58 -7.05
C GLU A 206 10.37 18.70 -8.54
N ASN A 207 10.42 17.58 -9.26
CA ASN A 207 10.90 17.44 -10.64
C ASN A 207 9.74 17.42 -11.64
N GLY A 208 8.53 17.79 -11.20
CA GLY A 208 7.42 18.15 -12.09
C GLY A 208 6.74 16.97 -12.81
N LEU A 209 7.07 15.72 -12.49
CA LEU A 209 6.53 14.51 -13.12
C LEU A 209 5.31 13.91 -12.40
N HIS A 210 4.64 14.73 -11.58
CA HIS A 210 3.49 14.34 -10.77
C HIS A 210 2.33 13.88 -11.65
N ASP A 211 2.09 12.57 -11.71
CA ASP A 211 0.75 12.12 -12.06
C ASP A 211 -0.24 12.66 -11.00
N ARG A 212 -1.48 12.91 -11.42
CA ARG A 212 -2.52 13.49 -10.55
C ARG A 212 -2.86 12.61 -9.35
N ALA A 213 -2.65 11.31 -9.45
CA ALA A 213 -2.88 10.30 -8.42
C ALA A 213 -1.79 10.36 -7.34
N TYR A 214 -0.51 10.33 -7.71
CA TYR A 214 0.60 10.53 -6.78
C TYR A 214 0.55 11.90 -6.10
N ALA A 215 0.25 12.97 -6.86
CA ALA A 215 0.07 14.31 -6.29
C ALA A 215 -1.02 14.34 -5.20
N PHE A 216 -2.15 13.69 -5.46
CA PHE A 216 -3.25 13.57 -4.52
C PHE A 216 -2.80 12.87 -3.22
N VAL A 217 -2.16 11.70 -3.34
CA VAL A 217 -1.67 10.96 -2.16
C VAL A 217 -0.66 11.80 -1.37
N ARG A 218 0.31 12.43 -2.07
CA ARG A 218 1.31 13.29 -1.41
C ARG A 218 0.64 14.42 -0.63
N GLN A 219 -0.35 15.11 -1.21
CA GLN A 219 -1.05 16.21 -0.54
C GLN A 219 -1.73 15.73 0.76
N MET A 220 -2.34 14.55 0.75
CA MET A 220 -2.98 13.97 1.93
C MET A 220 -1.96 13.61 3.01
N VAL A 221 -0.81 13.06 2.63
CA VAL A 221 0.28 12.74 3.54
C VAL A 221 0.92 14.00 4.14
N VAL A 222 1.16 15.03 3.32
CA VAL A 222 1.66 16.34 3.78
C VAL A 222 0.65 17.02 4.72
N ALA A 223 -0.64 16.81 4.52
CA ALA A 223 -1.70 17.25 5.43
C ALA A 223 -1.79 16.43 6.73
N GLY A 224 -0.87 15.47 6.96
CA GLY A 224 -0.75 14.70 8.19
C GLY A 224 -1.50 13.37 8.21
N GLN A 225 -2.10 12.94 7.09
CA GLN A 225 -2.72 11.61 7.02
C GLN A 225 -1.66 10.53 6.83
N LYS A 226 -1.89 9.34 7.39
CA LYS A 226 -1.03 8.19 7.09
C LYS A 226 -1.37 7.64 5.72
N ALA A 227 -0.36 7.23 4.95
CA ALA A 227 -0.56 6.71 3.59
C ALA A 227 -1.50 5.48 3.56
N ILE A 228 -1.45 4.62 4.58
CA ILE A 228 -2.37 3.48 4.70
C ILE A 228 -3.83 3.88 4.93
N ASP A 229 -4.08 4.99 5.63
CA ASP A 229 -5.44 5.51 5.84
C ASP A 229 -6.00 6.12 4.55
N VAL A 230 -5.12 6.72 3.74
CA VAL A 230 -5.45 7.20 2.39
C VAL A 230 -5.80 6.01 1.49
N PHE A 231 -4.99 4.95 1.49
CA PHE A 231 -5.29 3.70 0.78
C PHE A 231 -6.68 3.18 1.14
N PHE A 232 -6.96 3.02 2.44
CA PHE A 232 -8.26 2.53 2.90
C PHE A 232 -9.41 3.49 2.56
N GLY A 233 -9.17 4.80 2.60
CA GLY A 233 -10.15 5.80 2.19
C GLY A 233 -10.50 5.73 0.70
N ILE A 234 -9.52 5.45 -0.17
CA ILE A 234 -9.75 5.31 -1.61
C ILE A 234 -10.54 4.03 -1.91
N ILE A 235 -10.14 2.87 -1.35
CA ILE A 235 -10.84 1.61 -1.62
C ILE A 235 -12.29 1.61 -1.11
N SER A 236 -12.57 2.38 -0.04
CA SER A 236 -13.93 2.49 0.50
C SER A 236 -14.79 3.54 -0.21
N GLY A 237 -14.23 4.25 -1.20
CA GLY A 237 -14.89 5.36 -1.89
C GLY A 237 -15.06 6.64 -1.03
N ARG A 238 -14.43 6.71 0.15
CA ARG A 238 -14.46 7.90 1.02
C ARG A 238 -13.57 9.02 0.46
N LEU A 239 -12.50 8.63 -0.23
CA LEU A 239 -11.57 9.51 -0.92
C LEU A 239 -11.59 9.21 -2.42
N SER A 240 -11.49 10.25 -3.25
CA SER A 240 -11.35 10.11 -4.69
C SER A 240 -10.58 11.31 -5.24
N THR A 241 -9.72 11.04 -6.22
CA THR A 241 -8.96 12.04 -7.00
C THR A 241 -9.83 12.85 -7.96
N CYS A 242 -11.10 12.47 -8.13
CA CYS A 242 -12.08 13.16 -8.97
C CYS A 242 -12.96 14.15 -8.21
N ILE A 243 -12.97 14.08 -6.88
CA ILE A 243 -13.61 15.11 -6.07
C ILE A 243 -12.62 16.27 -6.06
N GLU A 244 -12.91 17.33 -6.82
CA GLU A 244 -12.33 18.64 -6.52
C GLU A 244 -12.66 18.89 -5.04
N THR A 245 -11.63 18.89 -4.21
CA THR A 245 -11.76 19.11 -2.78
C THR A 245 -12.36 20.50 -2.56
N GLN A 246 -13.69 20.61 -2.59
CA GLN A 246 -14.44 21.73 -2.02
C GLN A 246 -14.45 21.57 -0.50
N LEU A 247 -13.27 21.59 0.12
CA LEU A 247 -13.04 21.49 1.55
C LEU A 247 -11.62 22.06 1.76
N ILE A 248 -11.30 23.13 2.49
CA ILE A 248 -11.99 23.96 3.48
C ILE A 248 -11.22 25.31 3.56
N TYR A 249 -11.81 26.40 3.08
CA TYR A 249 -11.61 27.75 3.66
C TYR A 249 -12.88 28.13 4.43
N SER A 250 -13.30 27.24 5.34
CA SER A 250 -14.40 27.47 6.25
C SER A 250 -13.92 27.19 7.67
N SER A 251 -12.92 27.97 8.11
CA SER A 251 -12.61 28.31 9.51
C SER A 251 -11.33 29.16 9.56
N VAL A 252 -11.41 30.44 9.18
CA VAL A 252 -10.83 31.58 9.91
C VAL A 252 -11.74 32.78 9.68
#